data_AF-A0AAE3KHY7-F1
#
_entry.id   AF-A0AAE3KHY7-F1
#
_cell.length_a   1.000
_cell.length_b   1.000
_cell.length_c   1.000
_cell.angle_alpha   90.00
_cell.angle_beta   90.00
_cell.angle_gamma   90.00
#
_symmetry.space_group_name_H-M   'P 1'
#
loop_
_entity.id
_entity.type
_entity.pdbx_description
1 polymer ?
#
loop_
_entity_poly.entity_id
_entity_poly.type
_entity_poly.pdbx_seq_one_letter_code
_entity_poly.pdbx_strand_id
1 'polypeptide(L)'
;MDTLDATGTMLDATGWRPLWKDDFRGPHGAPLDHERWKVIVGKPWASGMESYADDTTHLHLDGDGHLAMTATHDEDNGYVSAWIETRREDFVPPPGGALRVRARVRTAPGLGVDCAMFAWANRMRHLGEQEPLQGWYQSGEIDLFEVVNSEPARVYGVVHSPECHQLPSLGMGTFTSTADGSPLSDDYHTYTTVWTHDPDSITWYLDGTPYLRLTPEDTTAKGWLFTQPVYFGLLIVIGSPGGPILPGDPDPAAFPTTMFVDEVTIEELPPGGGAPNLVP
;
A
#
# COMPACT_ATOMS: atom_id res chain seq x y z
N MET A 1 19.16 0.81 24.17
CA MET A 1 19.48 -0.54 24.68
C MET A 1 18.32 -1.39 24.25
N ASP A 2 18.56 -2.34 23.37
CA ASP A 2 17.52 -3.22 22.86
C ASP A 2 16.95 -4.05 24.01
N THR A 3 15.63 -4.09 24.11
CA THR A 3 14.92 -4.89 25.12
C THR A 3 14.35 -6.12 24.45
N LEU A 4 14.35 -7.25 25.17
CA LEU A 4 13.74 -8.48 24.68
C LEU A 4 12.28 -8.53 25.15
N ASP A 5 11.36 -8.94 24.29
CA ASP A 5 10.01 -9.28 24.71
C ASP A 5 9.97 -10.62 25.49
N ALA A 6 8.78 -11.00 25.97
CA ALA A 6 8.57 -12.25 26.73
C ALA A 6 8.90 -13.53 25.92
N THR A 7 9.11 -13.41 24.61
CA THR A 7 9.48 -14.50 23.69
C THR A 7 10.95 -14.46 23.27
N GLY A 8 11.73 -13.49 23.75
CA GLY A 8 13.15 -13.34 23.43
C GLY A 8 13.40 -12.65 22.09
N THR A 9 12.44 -11.92 21.54
CA THR A 9 12.64 -11.14 20.31
C THR A 9 13.11 -9.73 20.64
N MET A 10 14.07 -9.22 19.84
CA MET A 10 14.59 -7.86 19.95
C MET A 10 13.49 -6.85 19.61
N LEU A 11 13.22 -5.96 20.56
CA LEU A 11 12.44 -4.75 20.35
C LEU A 11 13.40 -3.60 20.03
N ASP A 12 13.00 -2.72 19.12
CA ASP A 12 13.69 -1.46 18.94
C ASP A 12 13.54 -0.55 20.18
N ALA A 13 14.25 0.59 20.19
CA ALA A 13 14.21 1.53 21.31
C ALA A 13 12.80 2.10 21.59
N THR A 14 11.85 1.89 20.69
CA THR A 14 10.44 2.32 20.77
C THR A 14 9.47 1.17 21.06
N GLY A 15 9.97 -0.05 21.28
CA GLY A 15 9.17 -1.22 21.65
C GLY A 15 8.62 -2.03 20.47
N TRP A 16 8.97 -1.69 19.23
CA TRP A 16 8.50 -2.38 18.03
C TRP A 16 9.36 -3.60 17.70
N ARG A 17 8.70 -4.68 17.26
CA ARG A 17 9.30 -5.94 16.84
C ARG A 17 9.15 -6.10 15.32
N PRO A 18 10.23 -6.26 14.54
CA PRO A 18 10.13 -6.56 13.12
C PRO A 18 9.41 -7.88 12.88
N LEU A 19 8.35 -7.87 12.06
CA LEU A 19 7.64 -9.08 11.62
C LEU A 19 8.03 -9.51 10.21
N TRP A 20 8.27 -8.53 9.33
CA TRP A 20 8.59 -8.76 7.93
C TRP A 20 9.29 -7.52 7.37
N LYS A 21 10.31 -7.70 6.55
CA LYS A 21 11.03 -6.60 5.91
C LYS A 21 11.70 -7.03 4.62
N ASP A 22 11.47 -6.30 3.53
CA ASP A 22 12.22 -6.42 2.28
C ASP A 22 12.99 -5.12 2.00
N ASP A 23 14.29 -5.24 1.73
CA ASP A 23 15.21 -4.14 1.41
C ASP A 23 15.67 -4.18 -0.06
N PHE A 24 15.08 -5.06 -0.87
CA PHE A 24 15.25 -5.14 -2.32
C PHE A 24 16.71 -5.14 -2.81
N ARG A 25 17.63 -5.69 -2.01
CA ARG A 25 19.04 -5.79 -2.36
C ARG A 25 19.29 -6.96 -3.30
N GLY A 26 19.99 -6.68 -4.39
CA GLY A 26 20.45 -7.68 -5.34
C GLY A 26 21.16 -7.02 -6.52
N PRO A 27 21.72 -7.81 -7.46
CA PRO A 27 22.37 -7.24 -8.64
C PRO A 27 21.33 -6.61 -9.58
N HIS A 28 21.75 -5.57 -10.32
CA HIS A 28 20.92 -4.92 -11.33
C HIS A 28 20.32 -5.93 -12.33
N GLY A 29 19.01 -5.85 -12.55
CA GLY A 29 18.25 -6.71 -13.44
C GLY A 29 17.87 -8.07 -12.83
N ALA A 30 18.18 -8.31 -11.55
CA ALA A 30 17.68 -9.49 -10.86
C ALA A 30 16.14 -9.44 -10.75
N PRO A 31 15.45 -10.59 -10.88
CA PRO A 31 14.01 -10.65 -10.68
C PRO A 31 13.65 -10.42 -9.20
N LEU A 32 12.36 -10.12 -8.95
CA LEU A 32 11.78 -10.06 -7.63
C LEU A 32 11.90 -11.41 -6.90
N ASP A 33 12.02 -11.38 -5.57
CA ASP A 33 11.97 -12.60 -4.76
C ASP A 33 10.53 -13.14 -4.65
N HIS A 34 10.25 -14.21 -5.40
CA HIS A 34 8.92 -14.84 -5.46
C HIS A 34 8.57 -15.70 -4.23
N GLU A 35 9.53 -15.97 -3.34
CA GLU A 35 9.25 -16.59 -2.03
C GLU A 35 8.63 -15.58 -1.06
N ARG A 36 8.87 -14.29 -1.29
CA ARG A 36 8.37 -13.18 -0.46
C ARG A 36 7.15 -12.51 -1.07
N TRP A 37 7.13 -12.40 -2.40
CA TRP A 37 6.10 -11.73 -3.16
C TRP A 37 5.41 -12.66 -4.15
N LYS A 38 4.13 -12.42 -4.38
CA LYS A 38 3.34 -12.99 -5.47
C LYS A 38 3.15 -11.90 -6.51
N VAL A 39 3.50 -12.16 -7.76
CA VAL A 39 3.18 -11.26 -8.87
C VAL A 39 1.77 -11.56 -9.37
N ILE A 40 0.99 -10.51 -9.59
CA ILE A 40 -0.33 -10.59 -10.22
C ILE A 40 -0.14 -10.30 -11.70
N VAL A 41 -0.68 -11.18 -12.54
CA VAL A 41 -0.51 -11.13 -14.00
C VAL A 41 -1.85 -11.12 -14.70
N GLY A 42 -1.89 -10.45 -15.84
CA GLY A 42 -3.07 -10.40 -16.71
C GLY A 42 -3.83 -9.08 -16.60
N LYS A 43 -5.15 -9.16 -16.51
CA LYS A 43 -6.04 -8.01 -16.70
C LYS A 43 -5.98 -7.00 -15.54
N PRO A 44 -6.30 -5.72 -15.82
CA PRO A 44 -6.31 -4.69 -14.80
C PRO A 44 -7.37 -4.99 -13.74
N TRP A 45 -7.18 -4.42 -12.56
CA TRP A 45 -8.26 -4.35 -11.58
C TRP A 45 -9.28 -3.29 -12.02
N ALA A 46 -10.57 -3.63 -11.94
CA ALA A 46 -11.68 -2.75 -12.33
C ALA A 46 -11.54 -2.15 -13.74
N SER A 47 -11.34 -0.83 -13.86
CA SER A 47 -11.37 -0.06 -15.10
C SER A 47 -10.00 0.42 -15.59
N GLY A 48 -8.91 -0.17 -15.08
CA GLY A 48 -7.56 0.13 -15.56
C GLY A 48 -7.38 -0.17 -17.04
N MET A 49 -6.38 0.49 -17.63
CA MET A 49 -5.97 0.34 -19.03
C MET A 49 -4.78 -0.61 -19.18
N GLU A 50 -4.10 -0.92 -18.08
CA GLU A 50 -2.90 -1.74 -18.03
C GLU A 50 -3.19 -3.24 -18.04
N SER A 51 -2.20 -4.01 -18.46
CA SER A 51 -2.05 -5.40 -18.03
C SER A 51 -0.85 -5.55 -17.11
N TYR A 52 -0.86 -6.54 -16.24
CA TYR A 52 0.24 -6.81 -15.32
C TYR A 52 1.11 -7.96 -15.82
N ALA A 53 2.43 -7.79 -15.71
CA ALA A 53 3.42 -8.76 -16.18
C ALA A 53 4.41 -9.16 -15.07
N ASP A 54 4.93 -10.39 -15.20
CA ASP A 54 5.99 -10.96 -14.37
C ASP A 54 7.24 -11.13 -15.22
N ASP A 55 7.92 -10.02 -15.48
CA ASP A 55 9.17 -9.99 -16.23
C ASP A 55 10.06 -8.83 -15.76
N THR A 56 11.36 -8.93 -16.06
CA THR A 56 12.37 -7.97 -15.59
C THR A 56 12.30 -6.60 -16.28
N THR A 57 11.47 -6.42 -17.31
CA THR A 57 11.17 -5.10 -17.89
C THR A 57 10.28 -4.30 -16.94
N HIS A 58 9.35 -4.97 -16.26
CA HIS A 58 8.35 -4.35 -15.39
C HIS A 58 8.69 -4.49 -13.89
N LEU A 59 9.42 -5.53 -13.51
CA LEU A 59 9.76 -5.86 -12.12
C LEU A 59 11.21 -6.35 -12.00
N HIS A 60 12.12 -5.49 -11.56
CA HIS A 60 13.52 -5.88 -11.33
C HIS A 60 14.19 -5.10 -10.20
N LEU A 61 15.24 -5.67 -9.63
CA LEU A 61 16.13 -4.96 -8.72
C LEU A 61 17.08 -4.08 -9.51
N ASP A 62 17.28 -2.84 -9.09
CA ASP A 62 18.10 -1.87 -9.82
C ASP A 62 19.61 -1.96 -9.54
N GLY A 63 20.03 -2.78 -8.57
CA GLY A 63 21.43 -2.90 -8.18
C GLY A 63 21.88 -1.94 -7.07
N ASP A 64 21.06 -0.94 -6.76
CA ASP A 64 21.34 0.10 -5.76
C ASP A 64 20.52 -0.09 -4.47
N GLY A 65 19.77 -1.19 -4.39
CA GLY A 65 18.96 -1.56 -3.23
C GLY A 65 17.50 -1.17 -3.36
N HIS A 66 16.98 -1.04 -4.57
CA HIS A 66 15.58 -0.75 -4.79
C HIS A 66 14.93 -1.77 -5.75
N LEU A 67 13.64 -2.00 -5.56
CA LEU A 67 12.78 -2.59 -6.57
C LEU A 67 12.33 -1.49 -7.53
N ALA A 68 12.58 -1.67 -8.82
CA ALA A 68 12.02 -0.88 -9.90
C ALA A 68 10.74 -1.56 -10.41
N MET A 69 9.62 -0.86 -10.26
CA MET A 69 8.33 -1.21 -10.86
C MET A 69 8.08 -0.26 -12.02
N THR A 70 8.23 -0.74 -13.25
CA THR A 70 8.17 0.09 -14.46
C THR A 70 6.86 -0.17 -15.20
N ALA A 71 6.15 0.90 -15.51
CA ALA A 71 5.05 0.88 -16.47
C ALA A 71 5.55 1.27 -17.86
N THR A 72 5.10 0.57 -18.88
CA THR A 72 5.47 0.76 -20.29
C THR A 72 4.22 0.94 -21.16
N HIS A 73 4.43 1.45 -22.37
CA HIS A 73 3.41 1.51 -23.41
C HIS A 73 4.03 1.23 -24.79
N ASP A 74 3.39 0.37 -25.57
CA ASP A 74 3.64 0.24 -27.01
C ASP A 74 2.34 -0.02 -27.80
N GLU A 75 2.39 0.11 -29.13
CA GLU A 75 1.21 -0.02 -29.99
C GLU A 75 0.62 -1.45 -30.02
N ASP A 76 1.44 -2.47 -29.75
CA ASP A 76 1.05 -3.88 -29.86
C ASP A 76 0.43 -4.40 -28.54
N ASN A 77 0.97 -3.97 -27.41
CA ASN A 77 0.64 -4.45 -26.07
C ASN A 77 -0.20 -3.46 -25.26
N GLY A 78 -0.31 -2.20 -25.70
CA GLY A 78 -0.92 -1.14 -24.92
C GLY A 78 -0.10 -0.85 -23.67
N TYR A 79 -0.76 -0.57 -22.55
CA TYR A 79 -0.10 -0.33 -21.27
C TYR A 79 0.22 -1.64 -20.55
N VAL A 80 1.46 -1.78 -20.08
CA VAL A 80 1.89 -2.92 -19.26
C VAL A 80 2.56 -2.39 -17.99
N SER A 81 2.24 -2.98 -16.86
CA SER A 81 2.62 -2.50 -15.53
C SER A 81 2.90 -3.67 -14.58
N ALA A 82 3.09 -3.37 -13.31
CA ALA A 82 3.41 -4.33 -12.26
C ALA A 82 2.44 -4.24 -11.07
N TRP A 83 2.07 -5.41 -10.55
CA TRP A 83 1.33 -5.56 -9.29
C TRP A 83 1.90 -6.76 -8.53
N ILE A 84 2.34 -6.51 -7.30
CA ILE A 84 2.86 -7.51 -6.38
C ILE A 84 2.05 -7.54 -5.08
N GLU A 85 1.95 -8.71 -4.47
CA GLU A 85 1.30 -8.92 -3.18
C GLU A 85 2.23 -9.71 -2.25
N THR A 86 2.20 -9.45 -0.95
CA THR A 86 2.94 -10.27 0.01
C THR A 86 2.46 -11.71 -0.05
N ARG A 87 3.37 -12.68 0.02
CA ARG A 87 3.01 -14.10 0.16
C ARG A 87 2.33 -14.40 1.50
N ARG A 88 2.67 -13.62 2.53
CA ARG A 88 1.99 -13.65 3.83
C ARG A 88 0.64 -12.94 3.75
N GLU A 89 -0.36 -13.54 4.38
CA GLU A 89 -1.74 -13.05 4.43
C GLU A 89 -2.28 -13.04 5.88
N ASP A 90 -1.39 -13.10 6.86
CA ASP A 90 -1.66 -13.26 8.29
C ASP A 90 -1.38 -11.99 9.10
N PHE A 91 -1.21 -10.84 8.45
CA PHE A 91 -0.90 -9.59 9.14
C PHE A 91 -2.13 -9.03 9.84
N VAL A 92 -2.10 -8.96 11.17
CA VAL A 92 -3.11 -8.30 12.00
C VAL A 92 -2.47 -7.87 13.31
N PRO A 93 -2.76 -6.68 13.86
CA PRO A 93 -2.31 -6.30 15.19
C PRO A 93 -2.90 -7.26 16.24
N PRO A 94 -2.10 -7.71 17.22
CA PRO A 94 -2.62 -8.47 18.33
C PRO A 94 -3.56 -7.59 19.19
N PRO A 95 -4.56 -8.17 19.88
CA PRO A 95 -5.40 -7.40 20.82
C PRO A 95 -4.57 -6.69 21.88
N GLY A 96 -4.75 -5.37 22.01
CA GLY A 96 -3.97 -4.50 22.88
C GLY A 96 -2.62 -4.05 22.31
N GLY A 97 -2.34 -4.36 21.04
CA GLY A 97 -1.11 -4.03 20.32
C GLY A 97 -1.35 -3.27 19.03
N ALA A 98 -0.32 -3.22 18.18
CA ALA A 98 -0.36 -2.49 16.91
C ALA A 98 0.52 -3.12 15.83
N LEU A 99 0.21 -2.81 14.57
CA LEU A 99 1.10 -2.96 13.42
C LEU A 99 1.54 -1.58 12.93
N ARG A 100 2.81 -1.47 12.54
CA ARG A 100 3.37 -0.33 11.82
C ARG A 100 3.85 -0.85 10.48
N VAL A 101 3.28 -0.33 9.40
CA VAL A 101 3.68 -0.63 8.04
C VAL A 101 4.33 0.62 7.46
N ARG A 102 5.53 0.46 6.91
CA ARG A 102 6.30 1.54 6.29
C ARG A 102 6.72 1.12 4.91
N ALA A 103 6.51 2.00 3.93
CA ALA A 103 7.05 1.88 2.60
C ALA A 103 7.82 3.16 2.26
N ARG A 104 9.10 3.03 1.88
CA ARG A 104 9.89 4.15 1.37
C ARG A 104 9.90 4.07 -0.15
N VAL A 105 9.19 4.99 -0.79
CA VAL A 105 8.85 4.91 -2.22
C VAL A 105 9.07 6.27 -2.88
N ARG A 106 9.66 6.25 -4.07
CA ARG A 106 9.56 7.34 -5.04
C ARG A 106 8.57 6.91 -6.11
N THR A 107 7.44 7.62 -6.21
CA THR A 107 6.36 7.19 -7.12
C THR A 107 6.71 7.41 -8.59
N ALA A 108 6.00 6.71 -9.48
CA ALA A 108 6.11 6.95 -10.92
C ALA A 108 5.40 8.27 -11.27
N PRO A 109 6.01 9.19 -12.03
CA PRO A 109 5.33 10.37 -12.55
C PRO A 109 4.45 10.05 -13.77
N GLY A 110 3.53 10.97 -14.08
CA GLY A 110 2.80 11.01 -15.35
C GLY A 110 1.29 11.07 -15.16
N LEU A 111 0.60 11.98 -15.86
CA LEU A 111 -0.86 12.04 -15.82
C LEU A 111 -1.45 10.66 -16.17
N GLY A 112 -2.53 10.24 -15.51
CA GLY A 112 -3.12 8.92 -15.72
C GLY A 112 -2.38 7.76 -15.06
N VAL A 113 -1.28 8.00 -14.35
CA VAL A 113 -0.50 6.96 -13.63
C VAL A 113 -0.77 7.08 -12.14
N ASP A 114 -1.21 5.99 -11.51
CA ASP A 114 -1.52 5.96 -10.09
C ASP A 114 -0.67 4.91 -9.39
N CYS A 115 0.06 5.31 -8.34
CA CYS A 115 0.86 4.41 -7.52
C CYS A 115 0.15 4.16 -6.20
N ALA A 116 -0.02 2.89 -5.81
CA ALA A 116 -0.70 2.59 -4.55
C ALA A 116 -0.05 1.42 -3.80
N MET A 117 -0.13 1.48 -2.47
CA MET A 117 0.02 0.34 -1.59
C MET A 117 -1.24 0.19 -0.77
N PHE A 118 -1.80 -1.02 -0.76
CA PHE A 118 -3.04 -1.33 -0.05
C PHE A 118 -2.88 -2.57 0.83
N ALA A 119 -3.84 -2.76 1.74
CA ALA A 119 -4.06 -3.98 2.49
C ALA A 119 -5.46 -4.49 2.25
N TRP A 120 -5.58 -5.68 1.67
CA TRP A 120 -6.85 -6.39 1.53
C TRP A 120 -6.99 -7.43 2.62
N ALA A 121 -8.17 -7.50 3.22
CA ALA A 121 -8.48 -8.58 4.16
C ALA A 121 -8.36 -9.94 3.47
N ASN A 122 -7.77 -10.92 4.15
CA ASN A 122 -7.52 -12.26 3.64
C ASN A 122 -8.81 -12.98 3.18
N ARG A 123 -9.95 -12.62 3.77
CA ARG A 123 -11.29 -13.05 3.35
C ARG A 123 -11.53 -12.80 1.86
N MET A 124 -10.89 -11.78 1.27
CA MET A 124 -10.95 -11.51 -0.16
C MET A 124 -10.56 -12.72 -1.01
N ARG A 125 -9.56 -13.50 -0.58
CA ARG A 125 -9.15 -14.75 -1.24
C ARG A 125 -10.21 -15.85 -1.18
N HIS A 126 -11.08 -15.80 -0.17
CA HIS A 126 -12.05 -16.84 0.15
C HIS A 126 -13.46 -16.55 -0.38
N LEU A 127 -13.78 -15.31 -0.77
CA LEU A 127 -15.06 -14.95 -1.36
C LEU A 127 -15.20 -15.40 -2.82
N GLY A 128 -14.10 -15.84 -3.45
CA GLY A 128 -14.09 -16.41 -4.79
C GLY A 128 -14.18 -15.35 -5.90
N GLU A 129 -13.89 -15.78 -7.13
CA GLU A 129 -13.75 -14.90 -8.30
C GLU A 129 -15.08 -14.53 -8.97
N GLN A 130 -16.23 -15.01 -8.47
CA GLN A 130 -17.49 -14.85 -9.20
C GLN A 130 -18.01 -13.41 -9.21
N GLU A 131 -17.73 -12.62 -8.16
CA GLU A 131 -18.08 -11.20 -8.08
C GLU A 131 -16.95 -10.41 -7.40
N PRO A 132 -15.82 -10.18 -8.07
CA PRO A 132 -14.59 -9.67 -7.44
C PRO A 132 -14.78 -8.31 -6.75
N LEU A 133 -15.53 -7.38 -7.36
CA LEU A 133 -15.82 -6.07 -6.75
C LEU A 133 -16.70 -6.19 -5.50
N GLN A 134 -17.67 -7.10 -5.51
CA GLN A 134 -18.52 -7.32 -4.33
C GLN A 134 -17.73 -8.02 -3.22
N GLY A 135 -16.86 -8.95 -3.57
CA GLY A 135 -15.96 -9.63 -2.65
C GLY A 135 -14.98 -8.66 -2.02
N TRP A 136 -14.37 -7.79 -2.82
CA TRP A 136 -13.47 -6.73 -2.39
C TRP A 136 -14.15 -5.82 -1.36
N TYR A 137 -15.29 -5.26 -1.74
CA TYR A 137 -16.03 -4.33 -0.90
C TYR A 137 -16.47 -4.95 0.43
N GLN A 138 -16.82 -6.24 0.44
CA GLN A 138 -17.20 -6.99 1.66
C GLN A 138 -16.02 -7.43 2.52
N SER A 139 -14.84 -7.52 1.93
CA SER A 139 -13.62 -7.93 2.64
C SER A 139 -13.05 -6.76 3.41
N GLY A 140 -13.06 -5.58 2.81
CA GLY A 140 -12.47 -4.37 3.36
C GLY A 140 -11.04 -4.17 2.87
N GLU A 141 -10.70 -2.90 2.66
CA GLU A 141 -9.40 -2.42 2.20
C GLU A 141 -8.92 -1.27 3.06
N ILE A 142 -7.60 -1.23 3.28
CA ILE A 142 -6.88 -0.08 3.83
C ILE A 142 -5.89 0.35 2.75
N ASP A 143 -6.06 1.53 2.19
CA ASP A 143 -5.09 2.13 1.26
C ASP A 143 -4.05 2.86 2.09
N LEU A 144 -2.86 2.28 2.18
CA LEU A 144 -1.74 2.84 2.95
C LEU A 144 -1.23 4.10 2.28
N PHE A 145 -1.18 4.10 0.95
CA PHE A 145 -1.06 5.31 0.15
C PHE A 145 -1.68 5.09 -1.23
N GLU A 146 -2.30 6.13 -1.77
CA GLU A 146 -2.57 6.28 -3.20
C GLU A 146 -2.04 7.64 -3.66
N VAL A 147 -1.27 7.63 -4.75
CA VAL A 147 -0.75 8.83 -5.40
C VAL A 147 -1.29 8.87 -6.81
N VAL A 148 -2.28 9.75 -7.01
CA VAL A 148 -2.93 9.97 -8.30
C VAL A 148 -2.25 11.16 -8.99
N ASN A 149 -1.57 10.94 -10.11
CA ASN A 149 -0.70 11.98 -10.70
C ASN A 149 -1.44 13.17 -11.33
N SER A 150 -2.78 13.17 -11.38
CA SER A 150 -3.55 14.40 -11.63
C SER A 150 -3.40 15.43 -10.50
N GLU A 151 -2.97 14.99 -9.32
CA GLU A 151 -2.62 15.81 -8.15
C GLU A 151 -1.28 15.35 -7.55
N PRO A 152 -0.16 15.56 -8.26
CA PRO A 152 1.08 14.79 -8.06
C PRO A 152 1.77 15.02 -6.71
N ALA A 153 1.45 16.11 -6.01
CA ALA A 153 1.96 16.41 -4.68
C ALA A 153 1.11 15.80 -3.56
N ARG A 154 -0.02 15.14 -3.86
CA ARG A 154 -0.96 14.60 -2.88
C ARG A 154 -0.81 13.09 -2.72
N VAL A 155 -0.97 12.66 -1.47
CA VAL A 155 -1.17 11.26 -1.10
C VAL A 155 -2.49 11.11 -0.37
N TYR A 156 -3.22 10.07 -0.72
CA TYR A 156 -4.49 9.68 -0.11
C TYR A 156 -4.28 8.51 0.84
N GLY A 157 -4.94 8.56 2.00
CA GLY A 157 -5.13 7.41 2.88
C GLY A 157 -6.63 7.16 2.99
N VAL A 158 -7.06 5.93 2.72
CA VAL A 158 -8.47 5.59 2.56
C VAL A 158 -8.75 4.21 3.17
N VAL A 159 -9.99 4.02 3.60
CA VAL A 159 -10.52 2.68 3.90
C VAL A 159 -11.80 2.43 3.11
N HIS A 160 -11.96 1.21 2.59
CA HIS A 160 -13.18 0.78 1.90
C HIS A 160 -13.87 -0.32 2.70
N SER A 161 -15.19 -0.21 2.88
CA SER A 161 -16.03 -1.25 3.48
C SER A 161 -17.52 -1.03 3.17
N PRO A 162 -18.41 -2.03 3.38
CA PRO A 162 -19.81 -1.97 2.93
C PRO A 162 -20.63 -0.80 3.43
N GLU A 163 -20.27 -0.30 4.59
CA GLU A 163 -21.01 0.75 5.29
C GLU A 163 -20.07 1.88 5.75
N CYS A 164 -18.94 2.10 5.06
CA CYS A 164 -18.11 3.27 5.34
C CYS A 164 -18.79 4.58 4.87
N HIS A 165 -19.65 4.59 3.83
CA HIS A 165 -20.49 5.73 3.40
C HIS A 165 -21.70 5.36 2.50
N GLN A 166 -22.51 6.37 2.08
CA GLN A 166 -23.76 6.25 1.31
C GLN A 166 -23.58 5.97 -0.20
N LEU A 167 -22.38 6.17 -0.76
CA LEU A 167 -22.04 5.79 -2.14
C LEU A 167 -21.05 4.61 -2.08
N PRO A 168 -21.46 3.39 -2.48
CA PRO A 168 -20.56 2.26 -2.50
C PRO A 168 -19.39 2.55 -3.45
N SER A 169 -18.17 2.22 -3.03
CA SER A 169 -16.85 2.37 -3.71
C SER A 169 -15.97 3.59 -3.41
N LEU A 170 -16.46 4.73 -2.91
CA LEU A 170 -15.59 5.93 -2.75
C LEU A 170 -14.61 5.88 -1.57
N GLY A 171 -14.77 4.92 -0.65
CA GLY A 171 -13.97 4.83 0.56
C GLY A 171 -14.22 5.98 1.55
N MET A 172 -13.60 5.90 2.72
CA MET A 172 -13.55 6.95 3.73
C MET A 172 -12.09 7.31 3.98
N GLY A 173 -11.74 8.57 3.78
CA GLY A 173 -10.34 8.98 3.85
C GLY A 173 -10.14 10.46 3.64
N THR A 174 -8.87 10.85 3.60
CA THR A 174 -8.45 12.20 3.26
C THR A 174 -7.06 12.17 2.64
N PHE A 175 -6.55 13.34 2.29
CA PHE A 175 -5.22 13.49 1.72
C PHE A 175 -4.36 14.46 2.54
N THR A 176 -3.06 14.38 2.30
CA THR A 176 -2.10 15.45 2.60
C THR A 176 -1.24 15.73 1.37
N SER A 177 -0.37 16.72 1.46
CA SER A 177 0.61 17.05 0.44
C SER A 177 2.03 17.10 1.00
N THR A 178 3.01 16.99 0.10
CA THR A 178 4.39 17.41 0.38
C THR A 178 4.41 18.86 0.88
N ALA A 179 5.30 19.16 1.83
CA ALA A 179 5.30 20.44 2.52
C ALA A 179 5.63 21.65 1.61
N ASP A 180 6.41 21.41 0.56
CA ASP A 180 6.81 22.40 -0.45
C ASP A 180 5.94 22.34 -1.72
N GLY A 181 5.02 21.37 -1.81
CA GLY A 181 4.15 21.15 -2.96
C GLY A 181 4.83 20.48 -4.16
N SER A 182 6.03 19.90 -3.99
CA SER A 182 6.66 19.10 -5.04
C SER A 182 5.87 17.80 -5.31
N PRO A 183 5.88 17.28 -6.55
CA PRO A 183 5.45 15.92 -6.82
C PRO A 183 6.10 14.89 -5.90
N LEU A 184 5.34 13.88 -5.48
CA LEU A 184 5.82 12.72 -4.71
C LEU A 184 6.75 11.81 -5.54
N SER A 185 6.84 12.05 -6.85
CA SER A 185 7.75 11.37 -7.77
C SER A 185 9.12 12.02 -7.87
N ASP A 186 9.31 13.22 -7.30
CA ASP A 186 10.59 13.94 -7.35
C ASP A 186 11.65 13.34 -6.40
N ASP A 187 11.23 12.78 -5.26
CA ASP A 187 12.11 12.15 -4.27
C ASP A 187 11.42 10.97 -3.57
N TYR A 188 12.17 10.23 -2.74
CA TYR A 188 11.62 9.19 -1.89
C TYR A 188 10.89 9.78 -0.69
N HIS A 189 9.67 9.33 -0.49
CA HIS A 189 8.85 9.62 0.67
C HIS A 189 8.60 8.36 1.48
N THR A 190 8.40 8.52 2.79
CA THR A 190 8.04 7.41 3.68
C THR A 190 6.55 7.47 4.00
N TYR A 191 5.82 6.50 3.47
CA TYR A 191 4.40 6.28 3.74
C TYR A 191 4.29 5.33 4.92
N THR A 192 3.65 5.78 6.00
CA THR A 192 3.49 4.97 7.21
C THR A 192 2.02 4.83 7.57
N THR A 193 1.62 3.61 7.92
CA THR A 193 0.31 3.33 8.50
C THR A 193 0.51 2.60 9.83
N VAL A 194 -0.11 3.13 10.89
CA VAL A 194 -0.15 2.51 12.22
C VAL A 194 -1.57 2.03 12.49
N TRP A 195 -1.73 0.73 12.63
CA TRP A 195 -3.00 0.05 12.85
C TRP A 195 -3.01 -0.60 14.23
N THR A 196 -3.88 -0.11 15.12
CA THR A 196 -4.03 -0.59 16.50
C THR A 196 -5.27 -1.46 16.65
N HIS A 197 -5.22 -2.42 17.57
CA HIS A 197 -6.38 -3.22 17.97
C HIS A 197 -6.56 -3.18 19.48
N ASP A 198 -7.78 -2.92 19.95
CA ASP A 198 -8.15 -2.73 21.36
C ASP A 198 -7.28 -1.67 22.12
N PRO A 199 -7.48 -0.36 21.86
CA PRO A 199 -8.53 0.23 21.03
C PRO A 199 -8.21 0.24 19.53
N ASP A 200 -9.24 0.10 18.70
CA ASP A 200 -9.11 0.08 17.24
C ASP A 200 -8.87 1.48 16.67
N SER A 201 -7.82 1.61 15.86
CA SER A 201 -7.61 2.79 15.01
C SER A 201 -6.64 2.51 13.88
N ILE A 202 -6.71 3.29 12.81
CA ILE A 202 -5.72 3.32 11.74
C ILE A 202 -5.28 4.78 11.58
N THR A 203 -3.98 5.03 11.55
CA THR A 203 -3.40 6.37 11.41
C THR A 203 -2.38 6.38 10.27
N TRP A 204 -2.47 7.36 9.37
CA TRP A 204 -1.60 7.51 8.23
C TRP A 204 -0.67 8.70 8.41
N TYR A 205 0.55 8.54 7.88
CA TYR A 205 1.61 9.53 7.93
C TYR A 205 2.30 9.63 6.57
N LEU A 206 2.67 10.86 6.21
CA LEU A 206 3.64 11.16 5.15
C LEU A 206 4.88 11.75 5.81
N ASP A 207 6.04 11.14 5.60
CA ASP A 207 7.34 11.60 6.12
C ASP A 207 7.31 11.86 7.64
N GLY A 208 6.67 10.97 8.38
CA GLY A 208 6.52 11.06 9.83
C GLY A 208 5.43 12.03 10.33
N THR A 209 4.78 12.78 9.43
CA THR A 209 3.70 13.72 9.79
C THR A 209 2.33 13.05 9.66
N PRO A 210 1.55 12.90 10.74
CA PRO A 210 0.21 12.31 10.66
C PRO A 210 -0.74 13.23 9.92
N TYR A 211 -1.61 12.67 9.10
CA TYR A 211 -2.64 13.44 8.38
C TYR A 211 -4.05 12.85 8.45
N LEU A 212 -4.18 11.56 8.76
CA LEU A 212 -5.47 10.89 8.91
C LEU A 212 -5.43 9.95 10.10
N ARG A 213 -6.50 9.95 10.89
CA ARG A 213 -6.78 8.91 11.88
C ARG A 213 -8.25 8.53 11.79
N LEU A 214 -8.52 7.24 11.65
CA LEU A 214 -9.86 6.68 11.64
C LEU A 214 -10.03 5.66 12.76
N THR A 215 -11.22 5.61 13.30
CA THR A 215 -11.67 4.74 14.39
C THR A 215 -13.03 4.13 14.03
N PRO A 216 -13.51 3.11 14.77
CA PRO A 216 -14.86 2.61 14.57
C PRO A 216 -15.96 3.68 14.69
N GLU A 217 -15.75 4.73 15.50
CA GLU A 217 -16.71 5.83 15.70
C GLU A 217 -16.88 6.71 14.44
N ASP A 218 -15.90 6.70 13.54
CA ASP A 218 -15.97 7.39 12.25
C ASP A 218 -16.80 6.62 11.21
N THR A 219 -17.08 5.33 11.47
CA THR A 219 -17.87 4.44 10.60
C THR A 219 -19.27 4.17 11.15
N THR A 220 -20.14 3.51 10.36
CA THR A 220 -21.33 2.86 10.95
C THR A 220 -20.92 1.68 11.82
N ALA A 221 -21.84 1.18 12.65
CA ALA A 221 -21.61 0.02 13.51
C ALA A 221 -21.18 -1.27 12.77
N LYS A 222 -21.33 -1.35 11.44
CA LYS A 222 -20.88 -2.49 10.62
C LYS A 222 -19.81 -2.10 9.58
N GLY A 223 -19.39 -0.83 9.57
CA GLY A 223 -18.39 -0.33 8.62
C GLY A 223 -16.95 -0.64 9.02
N TRP A 224 -16.68 -0.91 10.30
CA TRP A 224 -15.34 -1.27 10.76
C TRP A 224 -15.06 -2.76 10.56
N LEU A 225 -14.29 -3.11 9.52
CA LEU A 225 -13.89 -4.49 9.19
C LEU A 225 -12.42 -4.78 9.52
N PHE A 226 -11.69 -3.82 10.08
CA PHE A 226 -10.23 -3.86 10.24
C PHE A 226 -9.81 -4.52 11.55
N THR A 227 -10.27 -5.75 11.76
CA THR A 227 -9.95 -6.63 12.90
C THR A 227 -9.60 -8.05 12.46
N GLN A 228 -9.34 -8.23 11.16
CA GLN A 228 -9.07 -9.51 10.52
C GLN A 228 -7.72 -9.47 9.78
N PRO A 229 -7.08 -10.62 9.52
CA PRO A 229 -5.78 -10.63 8.83
C PRO A 229 -5.84 -10.08 7.40
N VAL A 230 -4.76 -9.43 6.99
CA VAL A 230 -4.58 -8.84 5.66
C VAL A 230 -3.31 -9.36 4.97
N TYR A 231 -3.26 -9.17 3.66
CA TYR A 231 -2.01 -9.13 2.88
C TYR A 231 -1.84 -7.74 2.29
N PHE A 232 -0.61 -7.37 1.94
CA PHE A 232 -0.30 -6.08 1.34
C PHE A 232 -0.07 -6.21 -0.16
N GLY A 233 -0.60 -5.29 -0.94
CA GLY A 233 -0.37 -5.14 -2.37
C GLY A 233 0.36 -3.83 -2.68
N LEU A 234 1.18 -3.84 -3.73
CA LEU A 234 1.84 -2.66 -4.29
C LEU A 234 1.72 -2.73 -5.82
N LEU A 235 1.29 -1.65 -6.45
CA LEU A 235 1.00 -1.63 -7.89
C LEU A 235 1.09 -0.24 -8.51
N ILE A 236 1.15 -0.22 -9.84
CA ILE A 236 0.92 0.96 -10.67
C ILE A 236 -0.31 0.72 -11.55
N VAL A 237 -1.35 1.54 -11.37
CA VAL A 237 -2.60 1.53 -12.15
C VAL A 237 -2.56 2.62 -13.21
N ILE A 238 -3.17 2.40 -14.37
CA ILE A 238 -3.18 3.37 -15.47
C ILE A 238 -4.63 3.67 -15.90
N GLY A 239 -5.03 4.93 -15.79
CA GLY A 239 -6.30 5.45 -16.31
C GLY A 239 -7.57 4.99 -15.58
N SER A 240 -7.46 4.32 -14.44
CA SER A 240 -8.63 3.86 -13.67
C SER A 240 -9.11 4.91 -12.67
N PRO A 241 -10.41 5.29 -12.65
CA PRO A 241 -10.97 6.01 -11.51
C PRO A 241 -11.06 5.10 -10.29
N GLY A 242 -10.12 5.25 -9.34
CA GLY A 242 -10.12 4.55 -8.04
C GLY A 242 -11.03 5.19 -6.98
N GLY A 243 -11.47 6.44 -7.20
CA GLY A 243 -12.25 7.20 -6.23
C GLY A 243 -12.89 8.45 -6.84
N PRO A 244 -13.13 9.52 -6.04
CA PRO A 244 -13.74 10.75 -6.54
C PRO A 244 -12.79 11.57 -7.44
N ILE A 245 -11.49 11.26 -7.41
CA ILE A 245 -10.47 11.93 -8.20
C ILE A 245 -10.29 11.17 -9.51
N LEU A 246 -10.33 11.90 -10.62
CA LEU A 246 -10.06 11.32 -11.93
C LEU A 246 -8.55 11.29 -12.17
N PRO A 247 -8.00 10.18 -12.69
CA PRO A 247 -6.56 10.04 -12.92
C PRO A 247 -6.06 10.93 -14.08
N GLY A 248 -6.98 11.36 -14.95
CA GLY A 248 -6.66 12.03 -16.21
C GLY A 248 -6.28 11.03 -17.30
N ASP A 249 -6.10 11.53 -18.52
CA ASP A 249 -5.74 10.70 -19.67
C ASP A 249 -4.22 10.50 -19.71
N PRO A 250 -3.71 9.25 -19.72
CA PRO A 250 -2.29 9.01 -19.85
C PRO A 250 -1.76 9.40 -21.24
N ASP A 251 -0.60 10.06 -21.27
CA ASP A 251 0.14 10.33 -22.50
C ASP A 251 1.10 9.17 -22.77
N PRO A 252 0.91 8.38 -23.85
CA PRO A 252 1.83 7.30 -24.23
C PRO A 252 3.30 7.72 -24.30
N ALA A 253 3.59 8.99 -24.66
CA ALA A 253 4.95 9.50 -24.77
C ALA A 253 5.64 9.72 -23.41
N ALA A 254 4.89 9.69 -22.30
CA ALA A 254 5.43 9.76 -20.94
C ALA A 254 5.94 8.41 -20.41
N PHE A 255 5.76 7.32 -21.19
CA PHE A 255 6.23 5.98 -20.84
C PHE A 255 7.57 5.67 -21.54
N PRO A 256 8.47 4.91 -20.90
CA PRO A 256 8.29 4.24 -19.61
C PRO A 256 8.39 5.19 -18.41
N THR A 257 7.62 4.89 -17.36
CA THR A 257 7.67 5.57 -16.06
C THR A 257 7.87 4.54 -14.96
N THR A 258 8.57 4.87 -13.88
CA THR A 258 9.01 3.89 -12.88
C THR A 258 8.77 4.37 -11.46
N MET A 259 8.15 3.52 -10.66
CA MET A 259 8.10 3.62 -9.21
C MET A 259 9.29 2.85 -8.63
N PHE A 260 10.02 3.47 -7.70
CA PHE A 260 11.14 2.85 -7.01
C PHE A 260 10.80 2.63 -5.54
N VAL A 261 11.03 1.42 -5.06
CA VAL A 261 10.73 1.01 -3.69
C VAL A 261 12.04 0.66 -3.01
N ASP A 262 12.41 1.43 -1.99
CA ASP A 262 13.63 1.22 -1.22
C ASP A 262 13.45 0.15 -0.15
N GLU A 263 12.36 0.24 0.61
CA GLU A 263 12.03 -0.81 1.56
C GLU A 263 10.53 -0.86 1.85
N VAL A 264 10.10 -2.06 2.24
CA VAL A 264 8.80 -2.27 2.90
C VAL A 264 9.08 -2.99 4.22
N THR A 265 8.61 -2.40 5.32
CA THR A 265 8.80 -2.94 6.68
C THR A 265 7.45 -3.04 7.38
N ILE A 266 7.19 -4.19 8.01
CA ILE A 266 6.03 -4.45 8.87
C ILE A 266 6.54 -4.84 10.25
N GLU A 267 6.13 -4.08 11.25
CA GLU A 267 6.53 -4.24 12.65
C GLU A 267 5.29 -4.40 13.53
N GLU A 268 5.43 -5.12 14.63
CA GLU A 268 4.40 -5.30 15.64
C GLU A 268 4.82 -4.68 16.95
N LEU A 269 3.89 -3.99 17.60
CA LEU A 269 3.98 -3.64 19.00
C LEU A 269 3.14 -4.64 19.80
N PRO A 270 3.75 -5.43 20.71
CA PRO A 270 3.03 -6.39 21.52
C PRO A 270 2.16 -5.71 22.60
N PRO A 271 1.16 -6.43 23.15
CA PRO A 271 0.30 -5.90 24.19
C PRO A 271 1.08 -5.47 25.44
N GLY A 272 0.72 -4.32 26.02
CA GLY A 272 1.35 -3.80 27.24
C GLY A 272 2.70 -3.12 27.05
N GLY A 273 3.13 -2.85 25.80
CA GLY A 273 4.35 -2.10 25.45
C GLY A 273 4.39 -0.62 25.86
N GLY A 274 3.57 -0.19 26.83
CA GLY A 274 3.37 1.22 27.20
C GLY A 274 2.58 1.99 26.12
N ALA A 275 1.96 3.12 26.48
CA ALA A 275 1.38 4.01 25.48
C ALA A 275 2.54 4.51 24.59
N PRO A 276 2.65 4.06 23.33
CA PRO A 276 3.80 4.38 22.53
C PRO A 276 3.71 5.85 22.19
N ASN A 277 4.86 6.49 22.02
CA ASN A 277 4.93 7.47 20.95
C ASN A 277 4.64 6.68 19.66
N LEU A 278 3.36 6.57 19.30
CA LEU A 278 2.87 5.96 18.05
C LEU A 278 3.27 6.79 16.82
N VAL A 279 4.08 7.83 17.05
CA VAL A 279 4.68 8.70 16.05
C VAL A 279 5.86 7.95 15.42
N PRO A 280 5.96 7.91 14.09
CA PRO A 280 7.04 7.26 13.35
C PRO A 280 8.46 7.67 13.76
#